data_AF-A0A3D0MD01-F1
#
_entry.id   AF-A0A3D0MD01-F1
#
_cell.length_a   1.000
_cell.length_b   1.000
_cell.length_c   1.000
_cell.angle_alpha   90.00
_cell.angle_beta   90.00
_cell.angle_gamma   90.00
#
_symmetry.space_group_name_H-M   'P 1'
#
loop_
_entity.id
_entity.type
_entity.pdbx_description
1 polymer ?
#
loop_
_entity_poly.entity_id
_entity_poly.type
_entity_poly.pdbx_seq_one_letter_code
_entity_poly.pdbx_strand_id
1 'polypeptide(L)'
;MQSGIDVVLAINFNSQTDATYNELPEPVVDIDSELADKITVQEMTGFTGNIKVLQDAALGNGSMNQTPDMDGIVRRVPLFIRFGDPIFPTLPLEMIRVYNFLETYEVVTQSYADLEVIRAIRIGTGAGAFEIPTDGLAQVNVPYVGGSSQLDDRHFPYISATDVLQDNLSEEERKALENSLVLVGTSAPGLGDKRAMPLQQVYPGFKVHANMLNALLN
;
A
#
# COMPACT_ATOMS: atom_id res chain seq x y z
N MET A 1 1.52 21.90 -15.63
CA MET A 1 2.87 21.32 -15.60
C MET A 1 2.75 20.03 -14.80
N GLN A 2 2.94 18.88 -15.44
CA GLN A 2 3.12 17.63 -14.68
C GLN A 2 4.45 17.78 -13.95
N SER A 3 4.44 17.64 -12.63
CA SER A 3 5.68 17.63 -11.85
C SER A 3 6.53 16.44 -12.33
N GLY A 4 7.86 16.52 -12.29
CA GLY A 4 8.73 15.38 -12.60
C GLY A 4 8.72 14.27 -11.53
N ILE A 5 7.76 14.30 -10.60
CA ILE A 5 7.62 13.36 -9.49
C ILE A 5 6.33 12.58 -9.68
N ASP A 6 6.47 11.26 -9.71
CA ASP A 6 5.37 10.32 -9.78
C ASP A 6 4.70 10.18 -8.40
N VAL A 7 3.38 10.28 -8.35
CA VAL A 7 2.60 10.27 -7.11
C VAL A 7 1.60 9.12 -7.12
N VAL A 8 1.58 8.35 -6.04
CA VAL A 8 0.56 7.35 -5.75
C VAL A 8 -0.22 7.79 -4.52
N LEU A 9 -1.55 7.80 -4.60
CA LEU A 9 -2.39 8.19 -3.47
C LEU A 9 -2.95 6.99 -2.71
N ALA A 10 -3.05 7.15 -1.40
CA ALA A 10 -3.70 6.19 -0.53
C ALA A 10 -5.23 6.36 -0.59
N ILE A 11 -5.97 5.25 -0.53
CA ILE A 11 -7.43 5.22 -0.34
C ILE A 11 -7.73 4.37 0.90
N ASN A 12 -8.62 4.87 1.76
CA ASN A 12 -9.15 4.07 2.86
C ASN A 12 -10.37 3.30 2.39
N PHE A 13 -10.37 1.98 2.49
CA PHE A 13 -11.57 1.20 2.33
C PHE A 13 -12.15 0.83 3.69
N ASN A 14 -13.44 0.49 3.75
CA ASN A 14 -14.13 0.18 4.99
C ASN A 14 -14.98 -1.08 4.80
N SER A 15 -14.97 -1.98 5.78
CA SER A 15 -15.80 -3.19 5.77
C SER A 15 -17.04 -3.10 6.66
N GLN A 16 -17.17 -2.05 7.48
CA GLN A 16 -18.23 -1.85 8.47
C GLN A 16 -19.30 -0.83 8.05
N THR A 17 -19.07 -0.07 6.97
CA THR A 17 -20.02 0.90 6.42
C THR A 17 -19.92 0.94 4.91
N ASP A 18 -21.06 1.17 4.27
CA ASP A 18 -21.24 1.41 2.84
C ASP A 18 -20.97 2.87 2.41
N ALA A 19 -20.50 3.71 3.33
CA ALA A 19 -20.24 5.11 3.03
C ALA A 19 -19.11 5.25 1.99
N THR A 20 -19.38 6.05 0.97
CA THR A 20 -18.45 6.36 -0.12
C THR A 20 -18.23 7.87 -0.17
N TYR A 21 -16.96 8.28 -0.17
CA TYR A 21 -16.58 9.69 -0.20
C TYR A 21 -15.52 9.96 -1.26
N ASN A 22 -15.68 11.07 -1.99
CA ASN A 22 -14.79 11.54 -3.05
C ASN A 22 -14.60 10.52 -4.18
N GLU A 23 -13.49 10.62 -4.92
CA GLU A 23 -13.22 9.84 -6.13
C GLU A 23 -12.66 8.46 -5.79
N LEU A 24 -13.21 7.41 -6.41
CA LEU A 24 -12.58 6.10 -6.54
C LEU A 24 -12.16 5.94 -8.00
N PRO A 25 -10.86 5.92 -8.29
CA PRO A 25 -10.35 5.76 -9.66
C PRO A 25 -10.57 4.33 -10.16
N GLU A 26 -10.52 4.17 -11.48
CA GLU A 26 -10.62 2.87 -12.14
C GLU A 26 -9.55 1.90 -11.61
N PRO A 27 -9.90 0.61 -11.43
CA PRO A 27 -8.98 -0.40 -10.95
C PRO A 27 -7.90 -0.71 -11.99
N VAL A 28 -6.68 -0.97 -11.53
CA VAL A 28 -5.57 -1.42 -12.40
C VAL A 28 -5.73 -2.90 -12.79
N VAL A 29 -6.44 -3.67 -11.97
CA VAL A 29 -6.78 -5.07 -12.22
C VAL A 29 -8.30 -5.19 -12.23
N ASP A 30 -8.85 -5.35 -13.42
CA ASP A 30 -10.24 -5.73 -13.60
C ASP A 30 -10.30 -7.25 -13.70
N ILE A 31 -11.13 -7.86 -12.85
CA ILE A 31 -11.41 -9.29 -12.89
C ILE A 31 -12.86 -9.43 -13.32
N ASP A 32 -13.14 -10.41 -14.20
CA ASP A 32 -14.52 -10.66 -14.59
C ASP A 32 -15.36 -11.08 -13.36
N SER A 33 -16.68 -10.89 -13.46
CA SER A 33 -17.61 -11.17 -12.35
C SER A 33 -17.58 -12.62 -11.90
N GLU A 34 -17.29 -13.58 -12.79
CA GLU A 34 -17.22 -15.00 -12.44
C GLU A 34 -16.00 -15.28 -11.55
N LEU A 35 -14.85 -14.69 -11.87
CA LEU A 35 -13.66 -14.76 -11.03
C LEU A 35 -13.84 -13.96 -9.75
N ALA A 36 -14.48 -12.79 -9.80
CA ALA A 36 -14.75 -11.95 -8.64
C ALA A 36 -15.54 -12.70 -7.56
N ASP A 37 -16.52 -13.51 -7.94
CA ASP A 37 -17.33 -14.32 -7.01
C ASP A 37 -16.53 -15.45 -6.34
N LYS A 38 -15.48 -15.95 -7.01
CA LYS A 38 -14.67 -17.08 -6.54
C LYS A 38 -13.40 -16.67 -5.82
N ILE A 39 -12.91 -15.45 -6.07
CA ILE A 39 -11.59 -15.02 -5.60
C ILE A 39 -11.56 -14.75 -4.09
N THR A 40 -10.54 -15.26 -3.41
CA THR A 40 -10.42 -15.13 -1.95
C THR A 40 -9.58 -13.91 -1.55
N VAL A 41 -10.22 -12.76 -1.45
CA VAL A 41 -9.62 -11.51 -0.96
C VAL A 41 -10.51 -10.83 0.08
N GLN A 42 -9.96 -9.86 0.82
CA GLN A 42 -10.74 -9.11 1.78
C GLN A 42 -11.75 -8.20 1.07
N GLU A 43 -13.03 -8.43 1.33
CA GLU A 43 -14.13 -7.60 0.82
C GLU A 43 -14.34 -6.34 1.65
N MET A 44 -14.58 -5.24 0.97
CA MET A 44 -14.86 -3.92 1.51
C MET A 44 -16.21 -3.43 0.99
N THR A 45 -16.92 -2.68 1.83
CA THR A 45 -18.28 -2.21 1.57
C THR A 45 -18.37 -0.70 1.32
N GLY A 46 -17.36 0.07 1.74
CA GLY A 46 -17.28 1.52 1.52
C GLY A 46 -15.84 2.01 1.34
N PHE A 47 -15.68 3.30 1.04
CA PHE A 47 -14.36 3.92 0.88
C PHE A 47 -14.34 5.42 1.19
N THR A 48 -13.16 5.92 1.49
CA THR A 48 -12.83 7.34 1.55
C THR A 48 -11.67 7.60 0.59
N GLY A 49 -12.02 8.12 -0.57
CA GLY A 49 -11.11 8.44 -1.65
C GLY A 49 -10.56 9.86 -1.55
N ASN A 50 -9.81 10.25 -2.58
CA ASN A 50 -9.13 11.53 -2.63
C ASN A 50 -9.99 12.59 -3.35
N ILE A 51 -9.81 13.86 -2.96
CA ILE A 51 -10.44 14.96 -3.68
C ILE A 51 -9.94 15.03 -5.12
N LYS A 52 -10.81 15.41 -6.05
CA LYS A 52 -10.56 15.38 -7.49
C LYS A 52 -9.23 16.03 -7.91
N VAL A 53 -8.88 17.18 -7.34
CA VAL A 53 -7.64 17.91 -7.72
C VAL A 53 -6.37 17.12 -7.41
N LEU A 54 -6.36 16.31 -6.35
CA LEU A 54 -5.23 15.42 -6.05
C LEU A 54 -5.30 14.17 -6.91
N GLN A 55 -6.51 13.62 -7.07
CA GLN A 55 -6.74 12.40 -7.82
C GLN A 55 -6.32 12.53 -9.30
N ASP A 56 -6.67 13.65 -9.93
CA ASP A 56 -6.33 13.95 -11.34
C ASP A 56 -4.81 14.12 -11.55
N ALA A 57 -4.03 14.33 -10.49
CA ALA A 57 -2.58 14.51 -10.54
C ALA A 57 -1.78 13.23 -10.23
N ALA A 58 -2.45 12.18 -9.73
CA ALA A 58 -1.81 10.92 -9.33
C ALA A 58 -1.65 9.96 -10.52
N LEU A 59 -0.57 9.17 -10.51
CA LEU A 59 -0.34 8.10 -11.49
C LEU A 59 -0.85 6.73 -11.04
N GLY A 60 -1.23 6.63 -9.77
CA GLY A 60 -1.66 5.38 -9.18
C GLY A 60 -2.41 5.58 -7.88
N ASN A 61 -3.12 4.54 -7.46
CA ASN A 61 -3.86 4.53 -6.20
C ASN A 61 -3.75 3.17 -5.52
N GLY A 62 -3.59 3.18 -4.20
CA GLY A 62 -3.53 1.95 -3.44
C GLY A 62 -4.21 2.04 -2.09
N SER A 63 -4.71 0.90 -1.62
CA SER A 63 -5.32 0.78 -0.32
C SER A 63 -4.29 0.96 0.80
N MET A 64 -4.63 1.74 1.82
CA MET A 64 -3.86 1.84 3.07
C MET A 64 -4.38 0.93 4.20
N ASN A 65 -5.29 0.01 3.88
CA ASN A 65 -5.93 -0.83 4.88
C ASN A 65 -4.95 -1.79 5.55
N GLN A 66 -5.13 -1.95 6.86
CA GLN A 66 -4.39 -2.91 7.68
C GLN A 66 -5.39 -3.59 8.60
N THR A 67 -5.45 -4.90 8.52
CA THR A 67 -6.29 -5.75 9.38
C THR A 67 -5.39 -6.41 10.42
N PRO A 68 -5.45 -5.99 11.69
CA PRO A 68 -4.69 -6.66 12.75
C PRO A 68 -5.16 -8.11 12.92
N ASP A 69 -4.27 -8.97 13.42
CA ASP A 69 -4.66 -10.29 13.91
C ASP A 69 -5.60 -10.15 15.14
N MET A 70 -6.15 -11.26 15.60
CA MET A 70 -7.10 -11.29 16.74
C MET A 70 -6.57 -10.66 18.03
N ASP A 71 -5.25 -10.61 18.21
CA ASP A 71 -4.59 -9.99 19.36
C ASP A 71 -4.27 -8.49 19.15
N GLY A 72 -4.72 -7.89 18.04
CA GLY A 72 -4.52 -6.49 17.71
C GLY A 72 -3.17 -6.17 17.08
N ILE A 73 -2.31 -7.17 16.85
CA ILE A 73 -0.99 -6.99 16.25
C ILE A 73 -1.09 -7.15 14.73
N VAL A 74 -0.54 -6.21 13.98
CA VAL A 74 -0.49 -6.30 12.51
C VAL A 74 0.74 -7.13 12.12
N ARG A 75 0.54 -8.39 11.72
CA ARG A 75 1.63 -9.27 11.21
C ARG A 75 1.61 -9.45 9.70
N ARG A 76 0.41 -9.38 9.13
CA ARG A 76 0.15 -9.60 7.72
C ARG A 76 -0.62 -8.43 7.14
N VAL A 77 -0.44 -8.20 5.86
CA VAL A 77 -1.22 -7.24 5.08
C VAL A 77 -1.69 -7.89 3.79
N PRO A 78 -2.90 -7.57 3.30
CA PRO A 78 -3.30 -7.98 1.96
C PRO A 78 -2.42 -7.31 0.89
N LEU A 79 -2.28 -7.94 -0.27
CA LEU A 79 -1.78 -7.29 -1.48
C LEU A 79 -2.92 -6.66 -2.30
N PHE A 80 -4.11 -7.25 -2.22
CA PHE A 80 -5.32 -6.77 -2.86
C PHE A 80 -6.51 -6.79 -1.89
N ILE A 81 -7.42 -5.87 -2.09
CA ILE A 81 -8.73 -5.84 -1.45
C ILE A 81 -9.81 -5.74 -2.53
N ARG A 82 -11.02 -6.20 -2.25
CA ARG A 82 -12.16 -6.13 -3.20
C ARG A 82 -13.13 -5.04 -2.78
N PHE A 83 -13.64 -4.31 -3.76
CA PHE A 83 -14.78 -3.41 -3.59
C PHE A 83 -15.67 -3.50 -4.83
N GLY A 84 -16.87 -4.07 -4.68
CA GLY A 84 -17.65 -4.55 -5.82
C GLY A 84 -16.96 -5.77 -6.47
N ASP A 85 -17.02 -5.85 -7.80
CA ASP A 85 -16.31 -6.87 -8.56
C ASP A 85 -14.78 -6.66 -8.63
N PRO A 86 -14.25 -5.42 -8.81
CA PRO A 86 -12.83 -5.24 -9.00
C PRO A 86 -12.00 -5.35 -7.71
N ILE A 87 -10.70 -5.61 -7.92
CA ILE A 87 -9.71 -5.64 -6.85
C ILE A 87 -8.74 -4.46 -6.95
N PHE A 88 -8.39 -3.91 -5.79
CA PHE A 88 -7.51 -2.75 -5.66
C PHE A 88 -6.21 -3.15 -4.97
N PRO A 89 -5.04 -2.77 -5.54
CA PRO A 89 -3.75 -3.06 -4.92
C PRO A 89 -3.59 -2.27 -3.62
N THR A 90 -2.72 -2.73 -2.73
CA THR A 90 -2.28 -1.91 -1.60
C THR A 90 -1.28 -0.84 -2.03
N LEU A 91 -1.17 0.22 -1.24
CA LEU A 91 -0.27 1.36 -1.50
C LEU A 91 1.17 0.93 -1.86
N PRO A 92 1.83 0.01 -1.11
CA PRO A 92 3.18 -0.44 -1.45
C PRO A 92 3.26 -1.14 -2.81
N LEU A 93 2.25 -1.96 -3.13
CA LEU A 93 2.21 -2.70 -4.38
C LEU A 93 2.07 -1.75 -5.58
N GLU A 94 1.21 -0.73 -5.44
CA GLU A 94 1.02 0.31 -6.44
C GLU A 94 2.24 1.20 -6.65
N MET A 95 2.92 1.57 -5.57
CA MET A 95 4.18 2.28 -5.68
C MET A 95 5.24 1.47 -6.45
N ILE A 96 5.31 0.15 -6.25
CA ILE A 96 6.24 -0.71 -6.98
C ILE A 96 5.86 -0.83 -8.47
N ARG A 97 4.56 -0.87 -8.81
CA ARG A 97 4.10 -0.84 -10.20
C ARG A 97 4.55 0.43 -10.90
N VAL A 98 4.26 1.59 -10.29
CA VAL A 98 4.61 2.90 -10.84
C VAL A 98 6.13 3.06 -10.94
N TYR A 99 6.87 2.69 -9.89
CA TYR A 99 8.34 2.73 -9.88
C TYR A 99 8.98 1.91 -11.01
N ASN A 100 8.39 0.76 -11.36
CA ASN A 100 8.88 -0.11 -12.44
C ASN A 100 8.27 0.22 -13.82
N PHE A 101 7.52 1.31 -13.96
CA PHE A 101 6.84 1.71 -15.20
C PHE A 101 5.92 0.61 -15.77
N LEU A 102 5.25 -0.14 -14.90
CA LEU A 102 4.39 -1.25 -15.28
C LEU A 102 2.95 -0.79 -15.51
N GLU A 103 2.28 -1.35 -16.51
CA GLU A 103 0.87 -1.06 -16.78
C GLU A 103 -0.07 -1.83 -15.85
N THR A 104 0.29 -3.06 -15.46
CA THR A 104 -0.58 -3.95 -14.67
C THR A 104 0.21 -4.97 -13.85
N TYR A 105 -0.53 -5.83 -13.15
CA TYR A 105 -0.07 -6.98 -12.36
C TYR A 105 -0.61 -8.27 -12.98
N GLU A 106 0.11 -9.38 -12.84
CA GLU A 106 -0.46 -10.69 -13.12
C GLU A 106 -0.87 -11.35 -11.79
N VAL A 107 -2.17 -11.56 -11.61
CA VAL A 107 -2.73 -12.30 -10.46
C VAL A 107 -2.64 -13.79 -10.78
N VAL A 108 -1.88 -14.51 -9.97
CA VAL A 108 -1.69 -15.95 -10.16
C VAL A 108 -2.58 -16.70 -9.19
N THR A 109 -3.59 -17.37 -9.73
CA THR A 109 -4.57 -18.11 -8.93
C THR A 109 -4.36 -19.62 -8.97
N GLN A 110 -5.04 -20.30 -8.04
CA GLN A 110 -5.16 -21.74 -8.01
C GLN A 110 -6.59 -22.11 -7.60
N SER A 111 -7.23 -22.98 -8.38
CA SER A 111 -8.58 -23.48 -8.10
C SER A 111 -8.58 -24.42 -6.91
N TYR A 112 -9.50 -24.18 -5.96
CA TYR A 112 -9.78 -25.04 -4.82
C TYR A 112 -11.31 -25.24 -4.70
N ALA A 113 -11.81 -26.33 -5.27
CA ALA A 113 -13.25 -26.59 -5.41
C ALA A 113 -13.95 -25.40 -6.11
N ASP A 114 -14.85 -24.71 -5.41
CA ASP A 114 -15.62 -23.58 -5.95
C ASP A 114 -14.92 -22.22 -5.74
N LEU A 115 -13.70 -22.21 -5.21
CA LEU A 115 -12.92 -21.00 -4.93
C LEU A 115 -11.70 -20.88 -5.85
N GLU A 116 -11.32 -19.64 -6.14
CA GLU A 116 -10.07 -19.26 -6.79
C GLU A 116 -9.16 -18.55 -5.78
N VAL A 117 -8.06 -19.19 -5.41
CA VAL A 117 -7.16 -18.64 -4.39
C VAL A 117 -6.00 -17.92 -5.08
N ILE A 118 -5.79 -16.65 -4.75
CA ILE A 118 -4.56 -15.95 -5.15
C ILE A 118 -3.40 -16.62 -4.41
N ARG A 119 -2.50 -17.28 -5.16
CA ARG A 119 -1.29 -17.91 -4.60
C ARG A 119 -0.06 -17.02 -4.72
N ALA A 120 -0.05 -16.12 -5.71
CA ALA A 120 1.02 -15.17 -5.91
C ALA A 120 0.57 -13.98 -6.76
N ILE A 121 1.29 -12.88 -6.62
CA ILE A 121 1.21 -11.73 -7.53
C ILE A 121 2.52 -11.64 -8.29
N ARG A 122 2.47 -11.68 -9.61
CA ARG A 122 3.65 -11.51 -10.44
C ARG A 122 3.78 -10.06 -10.90
N ILE A 123 4.98 -9.52 -10.70
CA ILE A 123 5.38 -8.16 -11.05
C ILE A 123 6.40 -8.21 -12.18
N GLY A 124 6.24 -7.35 -13.18
CA GLY A 124 7.18 -7.23 -14.30
C GLY A 124 7.00 -8.29 -15.38
N THR A 125 7.89 -8.27 -16.38
CA THR A 125 7.87 -9.19 -17.52
C THR A 125 9.26 -9.77 -17.80
N GLY A 126 9.31 -10.93 -18.47
CA GLY A 126 10.57 -11.56 -18.88
C GLY A 126 11.48 -11.92 -17.71
N ALA A 127 12.79 -11.70 -17.88
CA ALA A 127 13.82 -12.10 -16.91
C ALA A 127 13.86 -11.22 -15.65
N GLY A 128 13.21 -10.05 -15.66
CA GLY A 128 13.07 -9.17 -14.50
C GLY A 128 11.79 -9.41 -13.70
N ALA A 129 10.93 -10.34 -14.12
CA ALA A 129 9.70 -10.63 -13.42
C ALA A 129 9.96 -11.44 -12.14
N PHE A 130 9.23 -11.11 -11.07
CA PHE A 130 9.26 -11.86 -9.82
C PHE A 130 7.85 -12.13 -9.31
N GLU A 131 7.69 -13.20 -8.53
CA GLU A 131 6.42 -13.57 -7.88
C GLU A 131 6.49 -13.26 -6.39
N ILE A 132 5.45 -12.62 -5.87
CA ILE A 132 5.23 -12.40 -4.44
C ILE A 132 4.24 -13.47 -3.98
N PRO A 133 4.67 -14.51 -3.25
CA PRO A 133 3.77 -15.56 -2.78
C PRO A 133 2.83 -15.01 -1.69
N THR A 134 1.57 -15.41 -1.73
CA THR A 134 0.53 -14.99 -0.78
C THR A 134 -0.06 -16.17 -0.02
N ASP A 135 -0.74 -15.88 1.10
CA ASP A 135 -1.63 -16.84 1.73
C ASP A 135 -2.99 -16.91 1.03
N GLY A 136 -3.90 -17.73 1.56
CA GLY A 136 -5.22 -17.96 0.96
C GLY A 136 -6.16 -16.74 0.93
N LEU A 137 -5.78 -15.62 1.54
CA LEU A 137 -6.53 -14.35 1.51
C LEU A 137 -5.75 -13.24 0.79
N ALA A 138 -4.80 -13.63 -0.06
CA ALA A 138 -3.87 -12.73 -0.75
C ALA A 138 -3.01 -11.89 0.22
N GLN A 139 -2.76 -12.38 1.44
CA GLN A 139 -1.95 -11.67 2.43
C GLN A 139 -0.48 -12.12 2.40
N VAL A 140 0.38 -11.23 2.86
CA VAL A 140 1.81 -11.46 3.02
C VAL A 140 2.25 -11.06 4.42
N ASN A 141 3.27 -11.75 4.94
CA ASN A 141 3.91 -11.35 6.19
C ASN A 141 4.67 -10.04 5.97
N VAL A 142 4.56 -9.12 6.93
CA VAL A 142 5.34 -7.89 6.92
C VAL A 142 6.71 -8.18 7.53
N PRO A 143 7.82 -8.05 6.77
CA PRO A 143 9.15 -8.29 7.30
C PRO A 143 9.63 -7.04 8.04
N TYR A 144 9.21 -6.89 9.29
CA TYR A 144 9.54 -5.73 10.09
C TYR A 144 11.06 -5.60 10.29
N VAL A 145 11.60 -4.45 9.87
CA VAL A 145 12.98 -4.03 10.11
C VAL A 145 13.00 -2.79 10.99
N GLY A 146 14.06 -2.70 11.80
CA GLY A 146 14.33 -1.54 12.63
C GLY A 146 13.39 -1.33 13.82
N GLY A 147 13.84 -0.43 14.69
CA GLY A 147 13.07 0.02 15.83
C GLY A 147 11.85 0.84 15.42
N SER A 148 10.89 0.87 16.32
CA SER A 148 9.59 1.53 16.16
C SER A 148 9.57 2.98 16.61
N SER A 149 10.66 3.47 17.21
CA SER A 149 10.74 4.84 17.67
C SER A 149 10.75 5.80 16.49
N GLN A 150 10.04 6.94 16.61
CA GLN A 150 10.28 8.10 15.72
C GLN A 150 11.70 8.67 15.90
N LEU A 151 12.39 8.28 16.98
CA LEU A 151 13.78 8.62 17.26
C LEU A 151 14.78 7.59 16.70
N ASP A 152 14.30 6.47 16.11
CA ASP A 152 15.14 5.49 15.41
C ASP A 152 14.74 5.51 13.92
N ASP A 153 15.42 6.37 13.19
CA ASP A 153 15.28 6.64 11.76
C ASP A 153 16.32 5.88 10.92
N ARG A 154 17.11 4.99 11.55
CA ARG A 154 18.22 4.27 10.89
C ARG A 154 17.79 3.44 9.69
N HIS A 155 16.56 2.93 9.69
CA HIS A 155 16.03 2.10 8.61
C HIS A 155 15.16 2.89 7.63
N PHE A 156 14.42 3.89 8.15
CA PHE A 156 13.55 4.75 7.37
C PHE A 156 13.77 6.20 7.83
N PRO A 157 14.58 6.99 7.10
CA PRO A 157 14.86 8.39 7.44
C PRO A 157 13.60 9.24 7.46
N TYR A 158 13.55 10.21 8.37
CA TYR A 158 12.46 11.17 8.46
C TYR A 158 12.91 12.54 7.97
N ILE A 159 12.13 13.11 7.06
CA ILE A 159 12.30 14.48 6.59
C ILE A 159 11.02 15.24 6.91
N SER A 160 11.18 16.43 7.50
CA SER A 160 10.08 17.30 7.88
C SER A 160 9.34 17.80 6.64
N ALA A 161 8.06 17.45 6.52
CA ALA A 161 7.22 17.96 5.44
C ALA A 161 7.12 19.50 5.46
N THR A 162 7.19 20.13 6.64
CA THR A 162 7.24 21.59 6.75
C THR A 162 8.50 22.16 6.13
N ASP A 163 9.66 21.55 6.37
CA ASP A 163 10.92 22.02 5.79
C ASP A 163 10.97 21.79 4.28
N VAL A 164 10.39 20.69 3.77
CA VAL A 164 10.18 20.49 2.32
C VAL A 164 9.32 21.63 1.74
N LEU A 165 8.18 21.95 2.37
CA LEU A 165 7.25 22.96 1.88
C LEU A 165 7.79 24.40 1.99
N GLN A 166 8.74 24.64 2.91
CA GLN A 166 9.37 25.94 3.12
C GLN A 166 10.73 26.07 2.41
N ASP A 167 11.14 25.06 1.63
CA ASP A 167 12.46 24.97 0.99
C ASP A 167 13.64 25.14 1.97
N ASN A 168 13.48 24.59 3.19
CA ASN A 168 14.40 24.69 4.31
C ASN A 168 15.16 23.37 4.57
N LEU A 169 15.38 22.57 3.52
CA LEU A 169 16.12 21.32 3.62
C LEU A 169 17.63 21.55 3.66
N SER A 170 18.31 20.84 4.55
CA SER A 170 19.76 20.71 4.54
C SER A 170 20.25 19.99 3.27
N GLU A 171 21.52 20.15 2.92
CA GLU A 171 22.12 19.43 1.78
C GLU A 171 22.05 17.91 1.92
N GLU A 172 22.14 17.41 3.15
CA GLU A 172 22.02 15.98 3.47
C GLU A 172 20.60 15.47 3.20
N GLU A 173 19.57 16.22 3.61
CA GLU A 173 18.16 15.88 3.36
C GLU A 173 17.82 15.99 1.87
N ARG A 174 18.32 17.00 1.16
CA ARG A 174 18.14 17.13 -0.30
C ARG A 174 18.70 15.91 -1.00
N LYS A 175 19.92 15.50 -0.66
CA LYS A 175 20.56 14.30 -1.21
C LYS A 175 19.79 13.03 -0.85
N ALA A 176 19.22 12.94 0.35
CA ALA A 176 18.42 11.79 0.76
C ALA A 176 17.10 11.64 -0.02
N LEU A 177 16.58 12.71 -0.62
CA LEU A 177 15.38 12.68 -1.47
C LEU A 177 15.68 12.29 -2.93
N GLU A 178 16.93 12.37 -3.37
CA GLU A 178 17.31 12.02 -4.74
C GLU A 178 17.14 10.51 -4.99
N ASN A 179 16.36 10.15 -6.02
CA ASN A 179 16.06 8.76 -6.40
C ASN A 179 15.44 7.91 -5.27
N SER A 180 14.72 8.54 -4.35
CA SER A 180 14.08 7.88 -3.22
C SER A 180 12.58 7.67 -3.45
N LEU A 181 12.05 6.55 -2.94
CA LEU A 181 10.62 6.40 -2.72
C LEU A 181 10.24 7.07 -1.40
N VAL A 182 9.35 8.06 -1.47
CA VAL A 182 8.94 8.85 -0.31
C VAL A 182 7.54 8.46 0.13
N LEU A 183 7.38 8.20 1.43
CA LEU A 183 6.07 8.02 2.06
C LEU A 183 5.73 9.26 2.87
N VAL A 184 4.58 9.87 2.58
CA VAL A 184 4.04 10.97 3.36
C VAL A 184 3.01 10.41 4.33
N GLY A 185 3.32 10.48 5.61
CA GLY A 185 2.48 9.97 6.69
C GLY A 185 2.29 10.98 7.82
N THR A 186 1.38 10.68 8.74
CA THR A 186 1.13 11.55 9.89
C THR A 186 2.05 11.18 11.06
N SER A 187 2.64 12.19 11.69
CA SER A 187 3.45 12.00 12.91
C SER A 187 2.68 12.37 14.19
N ALA A 188 1.54 13.06 14.06
CA ALA A 188 0.79 13.60 15.18
C ALA A 188 0.00 12.49 15.91
N PRO A 189 0.22 12.29 17.22
CA PRO A 189 -0.48 11.26 18.00
C PRO A 189 -2.01 11.34 17.96
N GLY A 190 -2.57 12.55 17.80
CA GLY A 190 -4.01 12.80 17.79
C GLY A 190 -4.73 12.33 16.52
N LEU A 191 -4.00 11.99 15.45
CA LEU A 191 -4.56 11.44 14.22
C LEU A 191 -4.84 9.94 14.30
N GLY A 192 -4.42 9.28 15.39
CA GLY A 192 -4.82 7.89 15.68
C GLY A 192 -4.12 6.83 14.83
N ASP A 193 -3.14 7.19 13.99
CA ASP A 193 -2.38 6.22 13.18
C ASP A 193 -1.27 5.52 13.98
N LYS A 194 -1.67 4.91 15.10
CA LYS A 194 -0.83 4.11 15.97
C LYS A 194 -1.33 2.68 15.97
N ARG A 195 -0.44 1.75 15.67
CA ARG A 195 -0.74 0.32 15.57
C ARG A 195 0.22 -0.48 16.44
N ALA A 196 -0.26 -1.61 16.96
CA ALA A 196 0.61 -2.58 17.61
C ALA A 196 1.27 -3.46 16.56
N MET A 197 2.59 -3.60 16.65
CA MET A 197 3.43 -4.40 15.76
C MET A 197 4.24 -5.42 16.57
N PRO A 198 4.72 -6.51 15.96
CA PRO A 198 5.53 -7.51 16.65
C PRO A 198 6.73 -6.93 17.41
N LEU A 199 7.34 -5.87 16.86
CA LEU A 199 8.52 -5.24 17.46
C LEU A 199 8.20 -4.20 18.54
N GLN A 200 7.00 -3.58 18.54
CA GLN A 200 6.62 -2.56 19.52
C GLN A 200 5.10 -2.29 19.52
N GLN A 201 4.54 -1.94 20.69
CA GLN A 201 3.10 -1.70 20.87
C GLN A 201 2.58 -0.38 20.28
N VAL A 202 3.46 0.61 20.06
CA VAL A 202 3.10 1.92 19.50
C VAL A 202 4.00 2.20 18.31
N TYR A 203 3.51 1.82 17.13
CA TYR A 203 4.19 1.94 15.84
C TYR A 203 3.37 2.84 14.91
N PRO A 204 3.96 3.83 14.21
CA PRO A 204 3.25 4.60 13.19
C PRO A 204 2.73 3.67 12.07
N GLY A 205 1.44 3.74 11.74
CA GLY A 205 0.84 2.82 10.77
C GLY A 205 1.47 2.91 9.37
N PHE A 206 1.89 4.11 8.94
CA PHE A 206 2.58 4.27 7.66
C PHE A 206 3.89 3.45 7.55
N LYS A 207 4.58 3.15 8.66
CA LYS A 207 5.81 2.34 8.61
C LYS A 207 5.53 0.88 8.19
N VAL A 208 4.29 0.39 8.27
CA VAL A 208 3.95 -0.91 7.66
C VAL A 208 4.15 -0.85 6.15
N HIS A 209 3.71 0.23 5.50
CA HIS A 209 3.94 0.47 4.08
C HIS A 209 5.43 0.59 3.76
N ALA A 210 6.22 1.23 4.63
CA ALA A 210 7.68 1.31 4.47
C ALA A 210 8.35 -0.07 4.52
N ASN A 211 7.97 -0.91 5.48
CA ASN A 211 8.49 -2.28 5.59
C ASN A 211 8.09 -3.13 4.38
N MET A 212 6.86 -2.97 3.89
CA MET A 212 6.41 -3.65 2.68
C MET A 212 7.18 -3.19 1.44
N LEU A 213 7.38 -1.89 1.24
CA LEU A 213 8.21 -1.39 0.15
C LEU A 213 9.64 -1.92 0.22
N ASN A 214 10.24 -1.90 1.41
CA ASN A 214 11.57 -2.46 1.63
C ASN A 214 11.64 -3.95 1.27
N ALA A 215 10.58 -4.71 1.57
CA ALA A 215 10.47 -6.13 1.21
C ALA A 215 10.34 -6.36 -0.29
N LEU A 216 9.62 -5.50 -0.99
CA LEU A 216 9.34 -5.65 -2.43
C LEU A 216 10.51 -5.20 -3.31
N LEU A 217 11.45 -4.43 -2.75
CA LEU A 217 12.63 -3.93 -3.45
C LEU A 217 13.88 -4.81 -3.29
N ASN A 218 13.90 -5.73 -2.31
CA ASN A 218 15.07 -6.53 -1.93
C ASN A 218 14.78 -8.03 -2.03
#